data_AF-A0A259Q2D6-F1
#
_entry.id   AF-A0A259Q2D6-F1
#
_cell.length_a   1.000
_cell.length_b   1.000
_cell.length_c   1.000
_cell.angle_alpha   90.00
_cell.angle_beta   90.00
_cell.angle_gamma   90.00
#
_symmetry.space_group_name_H-M   'P 1'
#
loop_
_entity.id
_entity.type
_entity.pdbx_description
1 polymer ?
#
loop_
_entity_poly.entity_id
_entity_poly.type
_entity_poly.pdbx_seq_one_letter_code
_entity_poly.pdbx_strand_id
1 'polypeptide(L)'
;MTAAYATAASVLHALRSAGVPAAADWTCDSREVRAGDVFVAWPGAATDGRRFLAEAFARGAVAALVEDEGAEAFALAAQVLRVRQLRRLAGELADAWYGHPSRHVAVLA
;
A
#
# COMPACT_ATOMS: atom_id res chain seq x y z
N MET A 1 2.89 -18.64 -7.60
CA MET A 1 3.57 -18.20 -6.36
C MET A 1 4.04 -16.78 -6.58
N THR A 2 3.27 -15.77 -6.16
CA THR A 2 3.71 -14.37 -6.27
C THR A 2 4.81 -14.15 -5.26
N ALA A 3 6.02 -13.84 -5.72
CA ALA A 3 7.16 -13.60 -4.86
C ALA A 3 6.95 -12.33 -4.01
N ALA A 4 7.41 -12.36 -2.76
CA ALA A 4 7.39 -11.20 -1.90
C ALA A 4 8.53 -10.24 -2.25
N TYR A 5 8.23 -8.95 -2.34
CA TYR A 5 9.22 -7.90 -2.57
C TYR A 5 9.99 -7.60 -1.28
N ALA A 6 11.29 -7.34 -1.39
CA ALA A 6 12.16 -7.11 -0.24
C ALA A 6 12.77 -5.69 -0.19
N THR A 7 12.51 -4.85 -1.20
CA THR A 7 13.08 -3.50 -1.30
C THR A 7 12.02 -2.50 -1.75
N ALA A 8 12.18 -1.22 -1.37
CA ALA A 8 11.28 -0.17 -1.81
C ALA A 8 11.28 -0.02 -3.34
N ALA A 9 12.46 -0.03 -3.97
CA ALA A 9 12.60 0.08 -5.42
C ALA A 9 11.81 -0.98 -6.20
N SER A 10 11.85 -2.25 -5.76
CA SER A 10 11.10 -3.31 -6.44
C SER A 10 9.59 -3.16 -6.27
N VAL A 11 9.12 -2.72 -5.10
CA VAL A 11 7.69 -2.43 -4.85
C VAL A 11 7.22 -1.29 -5.73
N LEU A 12 7.96 -0.19 -5.77
CA LEU A 12 7.65 0.97 -6.60
C LEU A 12 7.60 0.62 -8.08
N HIS A 13 8.58 -0.17 -8.55
CA HIS A 13 8.60 -0.67 -9.92
C HIS A 13 7.36 -1.53 -10.21
N ALA A 14 6.97 -2.42 -9.30
CA ALA A 14 5.79 -3.25 -9.46
C ALA A 14 4.49 -2.44 -9.54
N LEU A 15 4.32 -1.44 -8.67
CA LEU A 15 3.15 -0.55 -8.69
C LEU A 15 3.06 0.24 -10.01
N ARG A 16 4.19 0.77 -10.49
CA ARG A 16 4.26 1.47 -11.79
C ARG A 16 3.90 0.56 -12.95
N SER A 17 4.45 -0.67 -12.97
CA SER A 17 4.15 -1.67 -13.99
C SER A 17 2.71 -2.17 -13.96
N ALA A 18 2.07 -2.14 -12.78
CA ALA A 18 0.64 -2.42 -12.61
C ALA A 18 -0.27 -1.25 -13.02
N GLY A 19 0.30 -0.11 -13.44
CA GLY A 19 -0.46 1.07 -13.87
C GLY A 19 -1.02 1.91 -12.72
N VAL A 20 -0.50 1.75 -11.49
CA VAL A 20 -0.89 2.60 -10.36
C VAL A 20 -0.50 4.05 -10.66
N PRO A 21 -1.43 5.01 -10.62
CA PRO A 21 -1.14 6.41 -10.89
C PRO A 21 -0.08 6.95 -9.93
N ALA A 22 0.88 7.74 -10.43
CA ALA A 22 1.86 8.39 -9.57
C ALA A 22 1.24 9.39 -8.56
N ALA A 23 0.01 9.85 -8.84
CA ALA A 23 -0.77 10.72 -7.97
C ALA A 23 -1.63 9.96 -6.94
N ALA A 24 -1.58 8.63 -6.93
CA ALA A 24 -2.34 7.83 -5.97
C ALA A 24 -1.85 8.10 -4.54
N ASP A 25 -2.79 8.31 -3.62
CA ASP A 25 -2.46 8.41 -2.20
C ASP A 25 -2.32 7.01 -1.60
N TRP A 26 -1.52 6.92 -0.54
CA TRP A 26 -1.26 5.69 0.19
C TRP A 26 -1.83 5.82 1.60
N THR A 27 -2.71 4.90 1.98
CA THR A 27 -3.35 4.91 3.30
C THR A 27 -3.36 3.53 3.94
N CYS A 28 -3.22 3.48 5.26
CA CYS A 28 -3.42 2.27 6.05
C CYS A 28 -4.80 2.21 6.72
N ASP A 29 -5.64 3.22 6.51
CA ASP A 29 -7.03 3.23 6.95
C ASP A 29 -7.93 2.95 5.73
N SER A 30 -8.62 1.81 5.73
CA SER A 30 -9.52 1.42 4.65
C SER A 30 -10.63 2.45 4.44
N ARG A 31 -11.01 3.19 5.48
CA ARG A 31 -12.10 4.17 5.44
C ARG A 31 -11.74 5.41 4.63
N GLU A 32 -10.44 5.73 4.56
CA GLU A 32 -9.90 6.89 3.84
C GLU A 32 -9.53 6.59 2.39
N VAL A 33 -9.61 5.31 1.98
CA VAL A 33 -9.32 4.89 0.60
C VAL A 33 -10.28 5.56 -0.38
N ARG A 34 -9.71 6.16 -1.42
CA ARG A 34 -10.43 6.67 -2.58
C ARG A 34 -10.09 5.85 -3.83
N ALA A 35 -10.90 6.04 -4.87
CA ALA A 35 -10.66 5.41 -6.15
C ALA A 35 -9.30 5.85 -6.72
N GLY A 36 -8.43 4.88 -7.01
CA GLY A 36 -7.07 5.15 -7.48
C GLY A 36 -5.99 5.00 -6.42
N ASP A 37 -6.35 4.88 -5.13
CA ASP A 37 -5.39 4.83 -4.04
C ASP A 37 -4.74 3.46 -3.86
N VAL A 38 -3.64 3.46 -3.09
CA VAL A 38 -2.96 2.25 -2.64
C VAL A 38 -3.25 2.03 -1.16
N PHE A 39 -3.79 0.87 -0.83
CA PHE A 39 -4.01 0.48 0.55
C PHE A 39 -2.79 -0.23 1.13
N VAL A 40 -2.37 0.11 2.35
CA VAL A 40 -1.16 -0.44 2.97
C VAL A 40 -1.51 -1.12 4.28
N ALA A 41 -1.25 -2.42 4.40
CA ALA A 41 -1.70 -3.22 5.52
C ALA A 41 -0.61 -4.14 6.07
N TRP A 42 -0.38 -4.05 7.37
CA TRP A 42 0.50 -4.96 8.11
C TRP A 42 -0.16 -5.32 9.44
N PRO A 43 0.28 -6.39 10.13
CA PRO A 43 -0.23 -6.72 11.45
C PRO A 43 0.06 -5.58 12.43
N GLY A 44 -1.01 -4.95 12.96
CA GLY A 44 -0.94 -3.89 13.95
C GLY A 44 -1.01 -4.43 15.38
N ALA A 45 -0.81 -3.54 16.36
CA ALA A 45 -0.86 -3.89 17.79
C ALA A 45 -2.28 -4.23 18.28
N ALA A 46 -3.31 -3.59 17.72
CA ALA A 46 -4.70 -3.78 18.11
C ALA A 46 -5.51 -4.62 17.11
N THR A 47 -5.25 -4.47 15.81
CA THR A 47 -5.97 -5.18 14.76
C THR A 47 -5.05 -5.37 13.55
N ASP A 48 -5.22 -6.49 12.85
CA ASP A 48 -4.52 -6.77 11.61
C ASP A 48 -5.18 -6.03 10.45
N GLY A 49 -4.46 -5.08 9.85
CA GLY A 49 -4.96 -4.25 8.74
C GLY A 49 -5.33 -5.06 7.50
N ARG A 50 -4.76 -6.27 7.34
CA ARG A 50 -5.01 -7.14 6.18
C ARG A 50 -6.46 -7.66 6.13
N ARG A 51 -7.18 -7.59 7.26
CA ARG A 51 -8.61 -7.90 7.32
C ARG A 51 -9.47 -6.92 6.51
N PHE A 52 -8.97 -5.71 6.26
CA PHE A 52 -9.70 -4.65 5.56
C PHE A 52 -9.39 -4.56 4.07
N LEU A 53 -8.64 -5.53 3.51
CA LEU A 53 -8.34 -5.58 2.07
C LEU A 53 -9.60 -5.56 1.21
N ALA A 54 -10.61 -6.35 1.56
CA ALA A 54 -11.87 -6.40 0.82
C ALA A 54 -12.59 -5.05 0.81
N GLU A 55 -12.58 -4.32 1.94
CA GLU A 55 -13.17 -3.00 2.04
C GLU A 55 -12.41 -1.97 1.21
N ALA A 56 -11.07 -1.99 1.28
CA ALA A 56 -10.23 -1.08 0.50
C ALA A 56 -10.47 -1.25 -1.01
N PHE A 57 -10.51 -2.48 -1.51
CA PHE A 57 -10.82 -2.73 -2.92
C PHE A 57 -12.25 -2.32 -3.29
N ALA A 58 -13.24 -2.55 -2.40
CA ALA A 58 -14.61 -2.10 -2.63
C ALA A 58 -14.74 -0.58 -2.73
N ARG A 59 -13.84 0.18 -2.08
CA ARG A 59 -13.77 1.65 -2.15
C ARG A 59 -12.97 2.17 -3.37
N GLY A 60 -12.32 1.28 -4.10
CA GLY A 60 -11.61 1.61 -5.33
C GLY A 60 -10.09 1.66 -5.21
N ALA A 61 -9.49 1.06 -4.17
CA ALA A 61 -8.06 0.83 -4.17
C ALA A 61 -7.64 0.07 -5.44
N VAL A 62 -6.65 0.59 -6.15
CA VAL A 62 -6.13 -0.04 -7.38
C VAL A 62 -5.06 -1.07 -7.09
N ALA A 63 -4.41 -0.97 -5.93
CA ALA A 63 -3.44 -1.91 -5.43
C ALA A 63 -3.45 -1.93 -3.90
N ALA A 64 -2.90 -3.01 -3.32
CA ALA A 64 -2.62 -3.04 -1.89
C ALA A 64 -1.24 -3.60 -1.61
N LEU A 65 -0.54 -3.04 -0.63
CA LEU A 65 0.71 -3.55 -0.10
C LEU A 65 0.42 -4.27 1.21
N VAL A 66 0.85 -5.51 1.34
CA VAL A 66 0.67 -6.29 2.56
C VAL A 66 1.98 -6.81 3.11
N GLU A 67 2.13 -6.85 4.43
CA GLU A 67 3.24 -7.55 5.06
C GLU A 67 3.18 -9.04 4.67
N ASP A 68 4.32 -9.54 4.19
CA ASP A 68 4.51 -10.90 3.72
C ASP A 68 4.30 -11.94 4.83
N GLU A 69 4.80 -11.66 6.02
CA GLU A 69 4.74 -12.56 7.17
C GLU A 69 3.30 -12.84 7.60
N GLY A 70 2.82 -14.07 7.40
CA GLY A 70 1.46 -14.47 7.75
C GLY A 70 0.41 -14.02 6.72
N ALA A 71 0.83 -13.53 5.55
CA ALA A 71 -0.08 -13.15 4.47
C ALA A 71 -0.83 -14.36 3.89
N GLU A 72 -0.26 -15.56 4.00
CA GLU A 72 -0.90 -16.84 3.61
C GLU A 72 -2.20 -17.15 4.34
N ALA A 73 -2.45 -16.51 5.50
CA ALA A 73 -3.73 -16.64 6.21
C ALA A 73 -4.87 -15.85 5.55
N PHE A 74 -4.58 -15.04 4.52
CA PHE A 74 -5.53 -14.15 3.87
C PHE A 74 -5.71 -14.50 2.39
N ALA A 75 -6.94 -14.35 1.89
CA ALA A 75 -7.23 -14.45 0.46
C ALA A 75 -6.79 -13.14 -0.23
N LEU A 76 -5.60 -13.15 -0.82
CA LEU A 76 -5.03 -11.99 -1.50
C LEU A 76 -5.46 -11.94 -2.97
N ALA A 77 -5.92 -10.77 -3.42
CA ALA A 77 -6.20 -10.52 -4.83
C ALA A 77 -4.92 -10.36 -5.65
N ALA A 78 -5.03 -10.41 -6.98
CA ALA A 78 -3.89 -10.25 -7.89
C ALA A 78 -3.21 -8.88 -7.78
N GLN A 79 -3.95 -7.85 -7.37
CA GLN A 79 -3.45 -6.48 -7.15
C GLN A 79 -2.76 -6.30 -5.78
N VAL A 80 -2.65 -7.36 -4.97
CA VAL A 80 -1.99 -7.31 -3.68
C VAL A 80 -0.51 -7.69 -3.83
N LEU A 81 0.38 -6.77 -3.47
CA LEU A 81 1.82 -6.99 -3.44
C LEU A 81 2.25 -7.35 -2.02
N ARG A 82 2.82 -8.55 -1.87
CA ARG A 82 3.44 -8.99 -0.61
C ARG A 82 4.80 -8.32 -0.46
N VAL A 83 5.04 -7.68 0.67
CA VAL A 83 6.27 -6.93 0.96
C VAL A 83 6.84 -7.43 2.28
N ARG A 84 8.09 -7.87 2.26
CA ARG A 84 8.82 -8.30 3.46
C ARG A 84 9.22 -7.08 4.26
N GLN A 85 8.93 -7.09 5.56
CA GLN A 85 9.28 -5.99 6.47
C GLN A 85 8.63 -4.67 6.02
N LEU A 86 7.38 -4.73 5.54
CA LEU A 86 6.61 -3.61 5.00
C LEU A 86 6.60 -2.43 5.97
N ARG A 87 6.38 -2.68 7.27
CA ARG A 87 6.37 -1.62 8.29
C ARG A 87 7.70 -0.85 8.35
N ARG A 88 8.83 -1.53 8.13
CA ARG A 88 10.16 -0.91 8.10
C ARG A 88 10.39 -0.15 6.79
N LEU A 89 9.95 -0.72 5.67
CA LEU A 89 10.07 -0.10 4.35
C LEU A 89 9.08 1.04 4.12
N ALA A 90 8.00 1.14 4.92
CA ALA A 90 6.96 2.14 4.74
C ALA A 90 7.50 3.59 4.70
N GLY A 91 8.52 3.90 5.51
CA GLY A 91 9.17 5.22 5.49
C GLY A 91 9.91 5.49 4.18
N GLU A 92 10.70 4.52 3.71
CA GLU A 92 11.44 4.61 2.44
C GLU A 92 10.49 4.66 1.24
N LEU A 93 9.42 3.86 1.27
CA LEU A 93 8.38 3.84 0.25
C LEU A 93 7.64 5.19 0.19
N ALA A 94 7.25 5.74 1.34
CA ALA A 94 6.59 7.04 1.40
C ALA A 94 7.53 8.16 0.92
N ASP A 95 8.78 8.18 1.37
CA ASP A 95 9.78 9.16 0.92
C ASP A 95 9.97 9.11 -0.60
N ALA A 96 10.12 7.91 -1.17
CA ALA A 96 10.30 7.73 -2.61
C ALA A 96 9.03 7.95 -3.45
N TRP A 97 7.84 7.67 -2.89
CA TRP A 97 6.56 7.89 -3.59
C TRP A 97 6.17 9.36 -3.59
N TYR A 98 6.25 10.02 -2.43
CA TYR A 98 5.87 11.42 -2.27
C TYR A 98 7.01 12.40 -2.60
N GLY A 99 8.25 11.92 -2.73
CA GLY A 99 9.35 12.57 -3.45
C GLY A 99 9.58 14.05 -3.14
N HIS A 100 9.44 14.47 -1.87
CA HIS A 100 9.36 15.87 -1.39
C HIS A 100 7.94 16.50 -1.46
N PRO A 101 7.22 16.63 -0.33
CA PRO A 101 5.82 17.09 -0.28
C PRO A 101 5.63 18.61 -0.42
N SER A 102 6.56 19.35 -1.03
CA SER A 102 6.50 20.82 -1.07
C SER A 102 5.73 21.41 -2.26
N ARG A 103 4.93 20.63 -3.01
CA ARG A 103 4.16 21.20 -4.13
C ARG A 103 2.64 21.12 -4.08
N HIS A 104 1.99 20.34 -3.21
CA HIS A 104 0.53 20.23 -3.27
C HIS A 104 -0.21 20.04 -1.93
N VAL A 105 0.27 20.58 -0.81
CA VAL A 105 -0.61 20.79 0.36
C VAL A 105 -1.01 22.25 0.41
N ALA A 106 -2.16 22.57 -0.19
CA ALA A 106 -2.92 23.74 0.24
C ALA A 106 -3.46 23.44 1.64
N VAL A 107 -2.67 23.76 2.67
CA VAL A 107 -3.21 23.90 4.03
C VAL A 107 -4.16 25.09 3.96
N LEU A 108 -5.47 24.83 3.96
CA LEU A 108 -6.44 25.88 4.24
C LEU A 108 -6.29 26.23 5.71
N ALA A 109 -5.79 27.45 5.95
CA ALA A 109 -5.77 28.12 7.24
C ALA A 109 -7.17 28.65 7.62
#